data_AF-A0A167Z0G6-F1
#
_entry.id   AF-A0A167Z0G6-F1
#
_cell.length_a   1.000
_cell.length_b   1.000
_cell.length_c   1.000
_cell.angle_alpha   90.00
_cell.angle_beta   90.00
_cell.angle_gamma   90.00
#
_symmetry.space_group_name_H-M   'P 1'
#
loop_
_entity.id
_entity.type
_entity.pdbx_description
1 polymer ?
#
loop_
_entity_poly.entity_id
_entity_poly.type
_entity_poly.pdbx_seq_one_letter_code
_entity_poly.pdbx_strand_id
1 'polypeptide(L)'
;MHSHLHTPQNINCEEIMTALDECHAKGFLYKAVGGCNDVKREVNRCLGQERRARVQRNNDSGLKKRKEIEKLWSEADQSAEKQ
;
A
#
# COMPACT_ATOMS: atom_id res chain seq x y z
N MET A 1 -14.12 -12.87 1.99
CA MET A 1 -12.92 -12.97 2.83
C MET A 1 -11.91 -12.05 2.20
N HIS A 2 -11.87 -10.81 2.69
CA HIS A 2 -10.81 -9.86 2.37
C HIS A 2 -9.81 -9.92 3.52
N SER A 3 -8.51 -9.94 3.21
CA SER A 3 -7.46 -9.84 4.24
C SER A 3 -7.60 -8.51 4.97
N HIS A 4 -7.22 -8.42 6.25
CA HIS A 4 -7.34 -7.23 7.12
C HIS A 4 -7.33 -5.89 6.36
N LEU A 5 -8.53 -5.41 6.01
CA LEU A 5 -8.67 -4.19 5.23
C LEU A 5 -8.62 -2.95 6.13
N HIS A 6 -9.07 -3.08 7.38
CA HIS A 6 -9.03 -2.02 8.40
C HIS A 6 -7.63 -1.86 8.98
N THR A 7 -6.71 -1.36 8.15
CA THR A 7 -5.42 -0.86 8.63
C THR A 7 -5.38 0.66 8.43
N PRO A 8 -4.58 1.40 9.21
CA PRO A 8 -4.46 2.86 9.05
C PRO A 8 -4.07 3.29 7.63
N GLN A 9 -3.42 2.41 6.87
CA GLN A 9 -2.96 2.70 5.51
C GLN A 9 -4.08 2.62 4.46
N ASN A 10 -5.26 2.08 4.80
CA ASN A 10 -6.36 1.88 3.87
C ASN A 10 -7.61 2.69 4.26
N ILE A 11 -7.49 3.64 5.20
CA ILE A 11 -8.62 4.45 5.68
C ILE A 11 -9.33 5.20 4.54
N ASN A 12 -8.59 5.58 3.50
CA ASN A 12 -9.13 6.24 2.31
C ASN A 12 -10.02 5.33 1.45
N CYS A 13 -10.01 4.01 1.67
CA CYS A 13 -10.81 3.05 0.93
C CYS A 13 -12.05 2.57 1.71
N GLU A 14 -12.30 3.11 2.91
CA GLU A 14 -13.34 2.64 3.82
C GLU A 14 -14.74 2.66 3.18
N GLU A 15 -15.10 3.73 2.47
CA GLU A 15 -16.41 3.85 1.81
C GLU A 15 -16.67 2.71 0.80
N ILE A 16 -15.68 2.40 -0.05
CA ILE A 16 -15.81 1.36 -1.08
C ILE A 16 -15.81 -0.04 -0.44
N MET A 17 -15.10 -0.20 0.68
CA MET A 17 -15.11 -1.45 1.45
C MET A 17 -16.46 -1.67 2.11
N THR A 18 -17.06 -0.64 2.70
CA THR A 18 -18.43 -0.69 3.25
C THR A 18 -19.42 -1.06 2.16
N ALA A 19 -19.32 -0.47 0.96
CA ALA A 19 -20.17 -0.85 -0.17
C ALA A 19 -20.02 -2.34 -0.57
N LEU A 20 -18.80 -2.90 -0.47
CA LEU A 20 -18.58 -4.32 -0.72
C LEU A 20 -19.20 -5.20 0.37
N ASP A 21 -19.13 -4.77 1.62
CA ASP A 21 -19.72 -5.48 2.75
C ASP A 21 -21.26 -5.44 2.69
N GLU A 22 -21.86 -4.30 2.33
CA GLU A 22 -23.29 -4.19 2.02
C GLU A 22 -23.69 -5.12 0.86
N CYS A 23 -22.86 -5.20 -0.18
CA CYS A 23 -23.12 -6.12 -1.29
C CYS A 23 -23.07 -7.58 -0.83
N HIS A 24 -22.12 -7.95 0.03
CA HIS A 24 -22.05 -9.29 0.61
C HIS A 24 -23.23 -9.58 1.56
N ALA A 25 -23.78 -8.57 2.23
CA ALA A 25 -24.95 -8.70 3.10
C ALA A 25 -26.23 -9.09 2.35
N LYS A 26 -26.28 -8.92 1.01
CA LYS A 26 -27.38 -9.41 0.15
C LYS A 26 -27.52 -10.94 0.11
N GLY A 27 -26.50 -11.66 0.58
CA GLY A 27 -26.56 -13.11 0.76
C GLY A 27 -25.46 -13.87 0.03
N PHE A 28 -25.18 -15.06 0.52
CA PHE A 28 -24.08 -15.90 0.04
C PHE A 28 -24.22 -16.27 -1.45
N LEU A 29 -25.43 -16.64 -1.91
CA LEU A 29 -25.66 -17.02 -3.31
C LEU A 29 -25.39 -15.85 -4.27
N TYR A 30 -25.85 -14.64 -3.93
CA TYR A 30 -25.61 -13.44 -4.75
C TYR A 30 -24.12 -13.13 -4.91
N LYS A 31 -23.37 -13.29 -3.81
CA LYS A 31 -21.91 -13.21 -3.83
C LYS A 31 -21.26 -14.32 -4.65
N ALA A 32 -21.73 -15.57 -4.49
CA ALA A 32 -21.15 -16.74 -5.16
C ALA A 32 -21.30 -16.69 -6.68
N VAL A 33 -22.41 -16.17 -7.19
CA VAL A 33 -22.64 -15.98 -8.63
C VAL A 33 -21.96 -14.72 -9.20
N GLY A 34 -21.23 -13.96 -8.36
CA GLY A 34 -20.47 -12.80 -8.80
C GLY A 34 -21.24 -11.48 -8.86
N GLY A 35 -22.39 -11.37 -8.18
CA GLY A 35 -23.22 -10.16 -8.15
C GLY A 35 -22.53 -8.92 -7.54
N CYS A 36 -21.37 -9.09 -6.89
CA CYS A 36 -20.58 -8.01 -6.27
C CYS A 36 -19.27 -7.70 -7.02
N ASN A 37 -19.09 -8.19 -8.25
CA ASN A 37 -17.80 -8.08 -8.94
C ASN A 37 -17.41 -6.65 -9.33
N ASP A 38 -18.37 -5.77 -9.62
CA ASP A 38 -18.10 -4.35 -9.91
C ASP A 38 -17.52 -3.64 -8.69
N VAL A 39 -18.22 -3.71 -7.55
CA VAL A 39 -17.76 -3.11 -6.29
C VAL A 39 -16.41 -3.72 -5.87
N LYS A 40 -16.22 -5.03 -6.06
CA LYS A 40 -14.93 -5.69 -5.81
C LYS A 40 -13.80 -5.13 -6.67
N ARG A 41 -14.05 -4.77 -7.94
CA ARG A 41 -13.04 -4.12 -8.80
C ARG A 41 -12.66 -2.75 -8.25
N GLU A 42 -13.61 -2.00 -7.73
CA GLU A 42 -13.35 -0.68 -7.14
C GLU A 42 -12.51 -0.78 -5.87
N VAL A 43 -12.82 -1.73 -4.98
CA VAL A 43 -12.00 -2.01 -3.78
C VAL A 43 -10.56 -2.34 -4.20
N ASN A 44 -10.39 -3.24 -5.17
CA ASN A 44 -9.06 -3.61 -5.67
C ASN A 44 -8.31 -2.42 -6.28
N ARG A 45 -9.01 -1.52 -6.98
CA ARG A 45 -8.42 -0.30 -7.54
C ARG A 45 -7.91 0.61 -6.42
N CYS A 46 -8.74 0.88 -5.42
CA CYS A 46 -8.38 1.76 -4.31
C CYS A 46 -7.18 1.22 -3.51
N LEU A 47 -7.27 -0.03 -3.05
CA LEU A 47 -6.19 -0.67 -2.28
C LEU A 47 -4.90 -0.81 -3.11
N GLY A 48 -5.05 -1.03 -4.42
CA GLY A 48 -3.95 -1.06 -5.36
C GLY A 48 -3.22 0.28 -5.44
N GLN A 49 -3.95 1.39 -5.43
CA GLN A 49 -3.39 2.75 -5.41
C GLN A 49 -2.66 3.04 -4.09
N GLU A 50 -3.28 2.73 -2.95
CA GLU A 50 -2.65 2.92 -1.63
C GLU A 50 -1.36 2.08 -1.48
N ARG A 51 -1.38 0.84 -1.98
CA ARG A 51 -0.18 -0.01 -2.03
C ARG A 51 0.91 0.63 -2.87
N ARG A 52 0.60 1.15 -4.06
CA ARG A 52 1.58 1.81 -4.94
C ARG A 52 2.16 3.05 -4.28
N ALA A 53 1.34 3.90 -3.68
CA ALA A 53 1.79 5.10 -2.97
C ALA A 53 2.72 4.74 -1.79
N ARG A 54 2.41 3.69 -1.04
CA ARG A 54 3.29 3.19 0.03
C ARG A 54 4.62 2.66 -0.50
N VAL A 55 4.58 1.82 -1.55
CA VAL A 55 5.80 1.29 -2.17
C VAL A 55 6.69 2.43 -2.68
N GLN A 56 6.10 3.45 -3.29
CA GLN A 56 6.83 4.64 -3.73
C GLN A 56 7.53 5.35 -2.57
N ARG A 57 6.80 5.66 -1.49
CA ARG A 57 7.36 6.29 -0.27
C ARG A 57 8.50 5.45 0.34
N ASN A 58 8.34 4.13 0.38
CA ASN A 58 9.35 3.22 0.91
C ASN A 58 10.60 3.21 0.01
N ASN A 59 10.44 3.19 -1.31
CA ASN A 59 11.55 3.26 -2.24
C ASN A 59 12.29 4.60 -2.12
N ASP A 60 11.56 5.72 -2.08
CA ASP A 60 12.15 7.06 -1.97
C ASP A 60 12.93 7.22 -0.67
N SER A 61 12.38 6.75 0.45
CA SER A 61 13.08 6.78 1.74
C SER A 61 14.30 5.85 1.77
N GLY A 62 14.22 4.67 1.17
CA GLY A 62 15.36 3.77 1.03
C GLY A 62 16.47 4.37 0.18
N LEU A 63 16.13 5.00 -0.94
CA LEU A 63 17.09 5.69 -1.81
C LEU A 63 17.75 6.88 -1.10
N LYS A 64 17.00 7.68 -0.33
CA LYS A 64 17.56 8.77 0.47
C LYS A 64 18.55 8.26 1.49
N LYS A 65 18.17 7.27 2.29
CA LYS A 65 19.06 6.65 3.28
C LYS A 65 20.32 6.08 2.65
N ARG A 66 20.21 5.42 1.49
CA ARG A 66 21.37 4.89 0.78
C ARG A 66 22.35 5.98 0.37
N LYS A 67 21.85 7.10 -0.18
CA LYS A 67 22.67 8.26 -0.56
C LYS A 67 23.35 8.92 0.65
N GLU A 68 22.62 9.06 1.76
CA GLU A 68 23.17 9.60 3.01
C GLU A 68 24.31 8.73 3.53
N ILE A 69 24.10 7.41 3.58
CA ILE A 69 25.11 6.46 3.98
C ILE A 69 26.33 6.56 3.05
N GLU A 70 26.15 6.42 1.73
CA GLU A 70 27.23 6.50 0.74
C GLU A 70 28.07 7.78 0.88
N LYS A 71 27.43 8.93 1.13
CA LYS A 71 28.11 10.18 1.38
C LYS A 71 28.98 10.13 2.65
N LEU A 72 28.44 9.60 3.76
CA LEU A 72 29.18 9.46 5.02
C LEU A 72 30.40 8.53 4.88
N TRP A 73 30.26 7.41 4.16
CA TRP A 73 31.40 6.50 3.90
C TRP A 73 32.48 7.20 3.05
N SER A 74 32.09 7.90 1.99
CA SER A 74 33.04 8.64 1.15
C SER A 74 33.77 9.75 1.90
N GLU A 75 33.09 10.47 2.80
CA GLU A 75 33.71 11.48 3.66
C GLU A 75 34.67 10.86 4.67
N ALA A 76 34.32 9.71 5.26
CA ALA A 76 35.18 8.97 6.18
C ALA A 76 36.46 8.48 5.48
N ASP A 77 36.35 7.87 4.30
CA ASP A 77 37.49 7.39 3.52
C ASP A 77 38.44 8.55 3.16
N GLN A 78 37.90 9.68 2.68
CA GLN A 78 38.68 10.88 2.36
C GLN A 78 39.37 11.50 3.58
N SER A 79 38.79 11.37 4.77
CA SER A 79 39.39 11.86 6.02
C SER A 79 40.53 10.97 6.50
N ALA A 80 40.43 9.66 6.26
CA ALA A 80 41.47 8.69 6.62
C ALA A 80 42.70 8.78 5.72
N GLU A 81 42.53 9.16 4.45
CA GLU A 81 43.64 9.28 3.48
C GLU A 81 44.46 10.57 3.62
N LYS A 82 43.93 11.57 4.35
CA LYS A 82 44.59 12.87 4.61
C LYS A 82 45.39 12.91 5.92
N GLN A 83 45.42 11.82 6.69
CA GLN A 83 46.16 11.67 7.95
C GLN A 83 47.41 10.82 7.74
#